data_AF-A0AAW5C4E6-F1
#
_entry.id   AF-A0AAW5C4E6-F1
#
_cell.length_a   1.000
_cell.length_b   1.000
_cell.length_c   1.000
_cell.angle_alpha   90.00
_cell.angle_beta   90.00
_cell.angle_gamma   90.00
#
_symmetry.space_group_name_H-M   'P 1'
#
loop_
_entity.id
_entity.type
_entity.pdbx_description
1 polymer ?
#
loop_
_entity_poly.entity_id
_entity_poly.type
_entity_poly.pdbx_seq_one_letter_code
_entity_poly.pdbx_strand_id
1 'polypeptide(L)'
;METRTKCKFVSLDKVTVETSQGDRFTLGLSGVIPFEMQEQHCQIIAALFDKYYQGDPSVIMGPILRGMYQCNCWASIFWYGPDRENERERIGAKIKSLRMERRMDARDVAQLADIDASNLSRIEKGKYSAGLDILCRIAAAMDCHLDIVPNSNRVNMAGHIIPENHKKWLITAKRSTFRLAECLEKYGEYHWQQSRYNVSLGDTIYIYVSEDREIKYRMTVEAINVRYDQWMVKEEEFWVDKERINQDESEVKYALLRLEATSKSGKLTEENLTKHGFLRAPQGTKELDGELLIYIERRF
;
A
#
# COMPACT_ATOMS: atom_id res chain seq x y z
N MET A 1 -1.54 -19.59 29.49
CA MET A 1 -0.79 -18.32 29.62
C MET A 1 -1.79 -17.23 29.31
N GLU A 2 -2.08 -16.33 30.24
CA GLU A 2 -3.15 -15.34 30.07
C GLU A 2 -2.65 -14.25 29.11
N THR A 3 -3.29 -14.12 27.95
CA THR A 3 -2.91 -13.13 26.92
C THR A 3 -3.53 -11.78 27.24
N ARG A 4 -2.79 -10.70 27.00
CA ARG A 4 -3.28 -9.32 27.16
C ARG A 4 -4.11 -8.89 25.97
N THR A 5 -3.78 -9.38 24.78
CA THR A 5 -4.58 -9.23 23.57
C THR A 5 -5.83 -10.12 23.65
N LYS A 6 -6.97 -9.56 23.25
CA LYS A 6 -8.26 -10.26 23.19
C LYS A 6 -8.60 -10.57 21.75
N CYS A 7 -8.95 -11.83 21.48
CA CYS A 7 -9.38 -12.29 20.17
C CYS A 7 -10.78 -12.90 20.26
N LYS A 8 -11.64 -12.63 19.27
CA LYS A 8 -12.99 -13.21 19.21
C LYS A 8 -13.40 -13.50 17.76
N PHE A 9 -13.93 -14.69 17.51
CA PHE A 9 -14.56 -14.98 16.22
C PHE A 9 -15.90 -14.24 16.09
N VAL A 10 -16.09 -13.54 14.97
CA VAL A 10 -17.35 -12.84 14.62
C VAL A 10 -18.08 -13.53 13.46
N SER A 11 -17.38 -14.38 12.71
CA SER A 11 -17.91 -15.39 11.79
C SER A 11 -16.90 -16.54 11.72
N LEU A 12 -17.24 -17.66 11.07
CA LEU A 12 -16.37 -18.85 10.99
C LEU A 12 -14.98 -18.57 10.36
N ASP A 13 -14.85 -17.47 9.62
CA ASP A 13 -13.66 -17.05 8.88
C ASP A 13 -13.11 -15.68 9.32
N LYS A 14 -13.66 -15.07 10.39
CA LYS A 14 -13.27 -13.72 10.82
C LYS A 14 -13.06 -13.62 12.32
N VAL A 15 -11.96 -12.98 12.68
CA VAL A 15 -11.54 -12.77 14.08
C VAL A 15 -11.34 -11.28 14.32
N THR A 16 -11.97 -10.74 15.36
CA THR A 16 -11.61 -9.42 15.89
C THR A 16 -10.46 -9.55 16.87
N VAL A 17 -9.54 -8.59 16.84
CA VAL A 17 -8.39 -8.52 17.73
C VAL A 17 -8.38 -7.14 18.39
N GLU A 18 -8.34 -7.10 19.71
CA GLU A 18 -8.12 -5.91 20.51
C GLU A 18 -6.80 -6.09 21.27
N THR A 19 -5.79 -5.30 20.88
CA THR A 19 -4.45 -5.40 21.45
C THR A 19 -4.38 -4.77 22.83
N SER A 20 -3.33 -5.08 23.60
CA SER A 20 -3.10 -4.48 24.92
C SER A 20 -2.94 -2.95 24.89
N GLN A 21 -2.62 -2.37 23.73
CA GLN A 21 -2.46 -0.93 23.52
C GLN A 21 -3.78 -0.25 23.08
N GLY A 22 -4.85 -1.02 22.86
CA GLY A 22 -6.16 -0.53 22.44
C GLY A 22 -6.41 -0.53 20.93
N ASP A 23 -5.42 -0.89 20.11
CA ASP A 23 -5.62 -1.03 18.66
C ASP A 23 -6.55 -2.19 18.34
N ARG A 24 -7.45 -1.99 17.37
CA ARG A 24 -8.49 -2.96 16.98
C ARG A 24 -8.43 -3.32 15.51
N PHE A 25 -8.48 -4.62 15.22
CA PHE A 25 -8.44 -5.18 13.87
C PHE A 25 -9.54 -6.21 13.64
N THR A 26 -9.94 -6.36 12.38
CA THR A 26 -10.58 -7.59 11.88
C THR A 26 -9.60 -8.34 11.00
N LEU A 27 -9.38 -9.61 11.31
CA LEU A 27 -8.62 -10.56 10.50
C LEU A 27 -9.59 -11.41 9.68
N GLY A 28 -9.34 -11.50 8.38
CA GLY A 28 -9.97 -12.50 7.52
C GLY A 28 -9.05 -13.70 7.32
N LEU A 29 -9.59 -14.88 7.60
CA LEU A 29 -8.88 -16.14 7.48
C LEU A 29 -9.11 -16.76 6.10
N SER A 30 -8.11 -17.49 5.61
CA SER A 30 -8.13 -18.18 4.31
C SER A 30 -9.08 -19.39 4.27
N GLY A 31 -9.71 -19.73 5.39
CA GLY A 31 -10.61 -20.87 5.53
C GLY A 31 -11.47 -20.76 6.77
N VAL A 32 -12.51 -21.59 6.83
CA VAL A 32 -13.42 -21.66 7.97
C VAL A 32 -12.81 -22.44 9.12
N ILE A 33 -12.97 -21.92 10.34
CA ILE A 33 -12.53 -22.56 11.59
C ILE A 33 -13.77 -23.10 12.31
N PRO A 34 -13.86 -24.44 12.52
CA PRO A 34 -14.93 -25.06 13.31
C PRO A 34 -15.01 -24.45 14.71
N PHE A 35 -16.22 -24.36 15.28
CA PHE A 35 -16.46 -23.72 16.57
C PHE A 35 -15.59 -24.29 17.70
N GLU A 36 -15.36 -25.60 17.68
CA GLU A 36 -14.56 -26.34 18.65
C GLU A 36 -13.08 -25.93 18.65
N MET A 37 -12.60 -25.40 17.52
CA MET A 37 -11.20 -24.98 17.34
C MET A 37 -11.00 -23.47 17.56
N GLN A 38 -12.07 -22.69 17.61
CA GLN A 38 -11.99 -21.22 17.64
C GLN A 38 -11.26 -20.70 18.89
N GLU A 39 -11.49 -21.30 20.06
CA GLU A 39 -10.84 -20.87 21.29
C GLU A 39 -9.32 -21.05 21.22
N GLN A 40 -8.85 -22.24 20.81
CA GLN A 40 -7.43 -22.52 20.62
C GLN A 40 -6.80 -21.56 19.61
N HIS A 41 -7.48 -21.32 18.48
CA HIS A 41 -7.02 -20.37 17.47
C HIS A 41 -6.93 -18.93 18.01
N CYS A 42 -7.92 -18.48 18.77
CA CYS A 42 -7.90 -17.17 19.42
C CYS A 42 -6.71 -17.04 20.37
N GLN A 43 -6.42 -18.06 21.17
CA GLN A 43 -5.27 -18.05 22.09
C GLN A 43 -3.94 -17.95 21.35
N ILE A 44 -3.78 -18.68 20.24
CA ILE A 44 -2.57 -18.59 19.40
C ILE A 44 -2.43 -17.20 18.79
N ILE A 45 -3.50 -16.67 18.16
CA ILE A 45 -3.47 -15.34 17.56
C ILE A 45 -3.15 -14.28 18.63
N ALA A 46 -3.81 -14.33 19.78
CA ALA A 46 -3.58 -13.38 20.87
C ALA A 46 -2.12 -13.42 21.37
N ALA A 47 -1.55 -14.62 21.56
CA ALA A 47 -0.16 -14.77 21.97
C ALA A 47 0.83 -14.24 20.91
N LEU A 48 0.53 -14.43 19.62
CA LEU A 48 1.34 -13.89 18.53
C LEU A 48 1.28 -12.36 18.46
N PHE A 49 0.10 -11.78 18.67
CA PHE A 49 -0.05 -10.32 18.78
C PHE A 49 0.69 -9.78 19.99
N ASP A 50 0.52 -10.36 21.19
CA ASP A 50 1.26 -9.95 22.39
C ASP A 50 2.78 -10.02 22.20
N LYS A 51 3.25 -10.98 21.39
CA LYS A 51 4.68 -11.16 21.10
C LYS A 51 5.24 -10.17 20.09
N TYR A 52 4.53 -9.94 18.98
CA TYR A 52 5.07 -9.24 17.81
C TYR A 52 4.48 -7.86 17.56
N TYR A 53 3.28 -7.57 18.06
CA TYR A 53 2.61 -6.31 17.80
C TYR A 53 3.06 -5.22 18.77
N GLN A 54 3.73 -4.20 18.23
CA GLN A 54 4.20 -3.02 18.97
C GLN A 54 3.71 -1.71 18.34
N GLY A 55 2.45 -1.69 17.87
CA GLY A 55 1.86 -0.54 17.19
C GLY A 55 2.13 -0.48 15.68
N ASP A 56 2.86 -1.44 15.12
CA ASP A 56 3.05 -1.60 13.68
C ASP A 56 2.25 -2.80 13.15
N PRO A 57 1.15 -2.58 12.40
CA PRO A 57 0.36 -3.70 11.88
C PRO A 57 0.94 -4.37 10.63
N SER A 58 2.06 -3.87 10.06
CA SER A 58 2.79 -4.60 9.02
C SER A 58 3.21 -5.99 9.49
N VAL A 59 3.37 -6.16 10.82
CA VAL A 59 3.74 -7.43 11.44
C VAL A 59 2.64 -8.49 11.35
N ILE A 60 1.38 -8.10 11.12
CA ILE A 60 0.22 -9.02 11.01
C ILE A 60 0.43 -9.96 9.83
N MET A 61 0.78 -9.42 8.66
CA MET A 61 1.10 -10.22 7.46
C MET A 61 2.56 -10.73 7.45
N GLY A 62 3.34 -10.41 8.49
CA GLY A 62 4.74 -10.80 8.62
C GLY A 62 4.96 -11.90 9.66
N PRO A 63 5.64 -11.61 10.79
CA PRO A 63 5.91 -12.59 11.85
C PRO A 63 4.66 -13.20 12.49
N ILE A 64 3.51 -12.49 12.56
CA ILE A 64 2.27 -13.07 13.11
C ILE A 64 1.73 -14.15 12.16
N LEU A 65 1.55 -13.84 10.87
CA LEU A 65 1.18 -14.83 9.85
C LEU A 65 2.14 -16.03 9.84
N ARG A 66 3.46 -15.79 9.87
CA ARG A 66 4.47 -16.86 9.93
C ARG A 66 4.35 -17.70 11.21
N GLY A 67 4.07 -17.07 12.34
CA GLY A 67 3.85 -17.75 13.61
C GLY A 67 2.62 -18.67 13.58
N MET A 68 1.54 -18.26 12.90
CA MET A 68 0.37 -19.11 12.72
C MET A 68 0.69 -20.39 11.95
N TYR A 69 1.51 -20.32 10.90
CA TYR A 69 1.99 -21.51 10.19
C TYR A 69 2.83 -22.42 11.09
N GLN A 70 3.71 -21.85 11.90
CA GLN A 70 4.56 -22.61 12.84
C GLN A 70 3.75 -23.29 13.95
N CYS A 71 2.62 -22.69 14.35
CA CYS A 71 1.68 -23.27 15.29
C CYS A 71 0.68 -24.24 14.64
N ASN A 72 0.86 -24.57 13.34
CA ASN A 72 -0.04 -25.43 12.56
C ASN A 72 -1.52 -24.97 12.65
N CYS A 73 -1.77 -23.66 12.62
CA CYS A 73 -3.13 -23.14 12.53
C CYS A 73 -3.82 -23.65 11.26
N TRP A 74 -5.06 -24.14 11.42
CA TRP A 74 -5.92 -24.64 10.34
C TRP A 74 -6.13 -23.65 9.17
N ALA A 75 -6.21 -22.35 9.46
CA ALA A 75 -6.30 -21.30 8.45
C ALA A 75 -5.31 -20.17 8.77
N SER A 76 -4.91 -19.47 7.71
CA SER A 76 -3.94 -18.38 7.76
C SER A 76 -4.62 -17.03 7.55
N ILE A 77 -4.00 -15.94 7.97
CA ILE A 77 -4.51 -14.59 7.70
C ILE A 77 -4.30 -14.30 6.21
N PHE A 78 -5.38 -14.00 5.50
CA PHE A 78 -5.34 -13.60 4.09
C PHE A 78 -5.54 -12.09 3.92
N TRP A 79 -6.28 -11.45 4.82
CA TRP A 79 -6.37 -9.99 4.91
C TRP A 79 -6.57 -9.55 6.35
N TYR A 80 -6.23 -8.31 6.64
CA TYR A 80 -6.63 -7.63 7.88
C TYR A 80 -7.06 -6.21 7.55
N GLY A 81 -7.91 -5.64 8.39
CA GLY A 81 -8.40 -4.29 8.21
C GLY A 81 -9.03 -3.73 9.49
N PRO A 82 -9.59 -2.52 9.43
CA PRO A 82 -10.18 -1.89 10.59
C PRO A 82 -11.36 -2.73 11.09
N ASP A 83 -11.51 -2.76 12.41
CA ASP A 83 -12.72 -3.31 13.01
C ASP A 83 -13.94 -2.47 12.58
N ARG A 84 -14.84 -3.09 11.82
CA ARG A 84 -16.05 -2.43 11.33
C ARG A 84 -16.93 -1.94 12.47
N GLU A 85 -16.89 -2.59 13.64
CA GLU A 85 -17.60 -2.12 14.82
C GLU A 85 -16.98 -0.84 15.37
N ASN A 86 -15.65 -0.81 15.50
CA ASN A 86 -14.92 0.40 15.86
C ASN A 86 -15.19 1.58 14.91
N GLU A 87 -15.25 1.33 13.60
CA GLU A 87 -15.60 2.38 12.63
C GLU A 87 -17.02 2.90 12.79
N ARG A 88 -17.99 2.02 13.10
CA ARG A 88 -19.36 2.47 13.42
C ARG A 88 -19.40 3.29 14.70
N GLU A 89 -18.65 2.89 15.73
CA GLU A 89 -18.55 3.65 16.99
C GLU A 89 -17.90 5.02 16.76
N ARG A 90 -16.80 5.09 16.00
CA ARG A 90 -16.09 6.33 15.65
C ARG A 90 -16.98 7.28 14.86
N ILE A 91 -17.60 6.80 13.78
CA ILE A 91 -18.48 7.61 12.93
C ILE A 91 -19.72 8.05 13.71
N GLY A 92 -20.35 7.13 14.46
CA GLY A 92 -21.50 7.42 15.31
C GLY A 92 -21.21 8.50 16.36
N ALA A 93 -20.08 8.39 17.06
CA ALA A 93 -19.65 9.39 18.03
C ALA A 93 -19.39 10.75 17.37
N LYS A 94 -18.80 10.76 16.16
CA LYS A 94 -18.56 12.01 15.42
C LYS A 94 -19.86 12.68 14.98
N ILE A 95 -20.84 11.91 14.49
CA ILE A 95 -22.19 12.40 14.17
C ILE A 95 -22.81 13.06 15.41
N LYS A 96 -22.76 12.36 16.55
CA LYS A 96 -23.29 12.90 17.81
C LYS A 96 -22.60 14.20 18.22
N SER A 97 -21.26 14.28 18.12
CA SER A 97 -20.50 15.50 18.42
C SER A 97 -20.95 16.66 17.55
N LEU A 98 -20.96 16.47 16.22
CA LEU A 98 -21.33 17.51 15.26
C LEU A 98 -22.77 18.01 15.46
N ARG A 99 -23.68 17.08 15.80
CA ARG A 99 -25.07 17.40 16.15
C ARG A 99 -25.14 18.27 17.40
N MET A 100 -24.43 17.90 18.46
CA MET A 100 -24.41 18.63 19.73
C MET A 100 -23.73 20.00 19.60
N GLU A 101 -22.65 20.10 18.81
CA GLU A 101 -21.98 21.38 18.47
C GLU A 101 -22.94 22.36 17.79
N ARG A 102 -23.88 21.84 16.98
CA ARG A 102 -24.94 22.61 16.32
C ARG A 102 -26.20 22.77 17.17
N ARG A 103 -26.20 22.29 18.42
CA ARG A 103 -27.32 22.35 19.37
C ARG A 103 -28.61 21.72 18.85
N MET A 104 -28.48 20.70 18.00
CA MET A 104 -29.64 19.99 17.44
C MET A 104 -29.99 18.79 18.31
N ASP A 105 -31.28 18.54 18.50
CA ASP A 105 -31.71 17.34 19.21
C ASP A 105 -31.72 16.13 18.28
N ALA A 106 -31.60 14.92 18.83
CA ALA A 106 -31.55 13.70 18.00
C ALA A 106 -32.85 13.53 17.16
N ARG A 107 -34.00 13.95 17.71
CA ARG A 107 -35.27 13.89 16.99
C ARG A 107 -35.32 14.84 15.80
N ASP A 108 -34.76 16.04 15.95
CA ASP A 108 -34.76 17.06 14.89
C ASP A 108 -33.93 16.60 13.70
N VAL A 109 -32.72 16.09 13.96
CA VAL A 109 -31.86 15.54 12.90
C VAL A 109 -32.50 14.33 12.23
N ALA A 110 -33.13 13.44 13.00
CA ALA A 110 -33.81 12.29 12.44
C ALA A 110 -34.97 12.70 11.52
N GLN A 111 -35.74 13.70 11.92
CA GLN A 111 -36.83 14.25 11.10
C GLN A 111 -36.31 14.93 9.83
N LEU A 112 -35.28 15.77 9.94
CA LEU A 112 -34.66 16.43 8.79
C LEU A 112 -34.00 15.45 7.81
N ALA A 113 -33.40 14.38 8.35
CA ALA A 113 -32.83 13.31 7.55
C ALA A 113 -33.88 12.30 7.07
N ASP A 114 -35.16 12.45 7.44
CA ASP A 114 -36.27 11.52 7.18
C ASP A 114 -35.94 10.04 7.54
N ILE A 115 -35.43 9.86 8.76
CA ILE A 115 -35.14 8.54 9.34
C ILE A 115 -35.80 8.40 10.71
N ASP A 116 -35.94 7.15 11.16
CA ASP A 116 -36.43 6.88 12.51
C ASP A 116 -35.43 7.36 13.58
N ALA A 117 -35.93 8.07 14.61
CA ALA A 117 -35.08 8.61 15.68
C ALA A 117 -34.39 7.53 16.52
N SER A 118 -34.97 6.34 16.64
CA SER A 118 -34.32 5.19 17.28
C SER A 118 -33.15 4.68 16.44
N ASN A 119 -33.25 4.72 15.11
CA ASN A 119 -32.13 4.39 14.22
C ASN A 119 -31.00 5.40 14.38
N LEU A 120 -31.27 6.70 14.41
CA LEU A 120 -30.23 7.71 14.67
C LEU A 120 -29.51 7.45 16.00
N SER A 121 -30.25 7.18 17.09
CA SER A 121 -29.64 6.88 18.39
C SER A 121 -28.74 5.63 18.35
N ARG A 122 -29.13 4.60 17.58
CA ARG A 122 -28.32 3.39 17.43
C ARG A 122 -27.09 3.62 16.55
N ILE A 123 -27.21 4.43 15.51
CA ILE A 123 -26.08 4.87 14.65
C ILE A 123 -25.06 5.61 15.51
N GLU A 124 -25.49 6.59 16.30
CA GLU A 124 -24.61 7.36 17.19
C GLU A 124 -23.85 6.51 18.22
N LYS A 125 -24.40 5.33 18.56
CA LYS A 125 -23.79 4.37 19.48
C LYS A 125 -22.96 3.28 18.78
N GLY A 126 -22.83 3.33 17.45
CA GLY A 126 -22.17 2.28 16.65
C GLY A 126 -22.94 0.96 16.52
N LYS A 127 -24.17 0.89 17.05
CA LYS A 127 -25.01 -0.33 17.13
C LYS A 127 -25.92 -0.53 15.91
N TYR A 128 -25.70 0.24 14.85
CA TYR A 128 -26.45 0.16 13.61
C TYR A 128 -25.52 0.36 12.42
N SER A 129 -25.59 -0.56 11.46
CA SER A 129 -24.83 -0.48 10.21
C SER A 129 -25.60 0.39 9.21
N ALA A 130 -25.42 1.70 9.29
CA ALA A 130 -26.03 2.63 8.33
C ALA A 130 -25.37 2.51 6.95
N GLY A 131 -26.18 2.48 5.90
CA GLY A 131 -25.70 2.61 4.52
C GLY A 131 -25.26 4.03 4.21
N LEU A 132 -24.51 4.20 3.11
CA LEU A 132 -23.99 5.49 2.67
C LEU A 132 -25.08 6.55 2.53
N ASP A 133 -26.21 6.21 1.89
CA ASP A 133 -27.31 7.16 1.66
C ASP A 133 -27.91 7.71 2.96
N ILE A 134 -28.06 6.86 3.97
CA ILE A 134 -28.54 7.27 5.30
C ILE A 134 -27.53 8.24 5.93
N LEU A 135 -26.23 7.93 5.85
CA LEU A 135 -25.18 8.80 6.38
C LEU A 135 -25.15 10.15 5.63
N CYS A 136 -25.33 10.16 4.30
CA CYS A 136 -25.41 11.37 3.49
C CYS A 136 -26.58 12.26 3.92
N ARG A 137 -27.76 11.66 4.15
CA ARG A 137 -28.95 12.38 4.63
C ARG A 137 -28.76 12.96 6.03
N ILE A 138 -28.15 12.20 6.95
CA ILE A 138 -27.79 12.69 8.29
C ILE A 138 -26.80 13.85 8.20
N ALA A 139 -25.78 13.74 7.34
CA ALA A 139 -24.81 14.80 7.12
C ALA A 139 -25.48 16.07 6.56
N ALA A 140 -26.31 15.93 5.52
CA ALA A 140 -27.06 17.04 4.94
C ALA A 140 -28.00 17.73 5.94
N ALA A 141 -28.69 16.95 6.79
CA ALA A 141 -29.54 17.48 7.86
C ALA A 141 -28.77 18.35 8.88
N MET A 142 -27.47 18.12 9.04
CA MET A 142 -26.58 18.89 9.91
C MET A 142 -25.71 19.89 9.14
N ASP A 143 -26.00 20.17 7.87
CA ASP A 143 -25.15 21.02 7.01
C ASP A 143 -23.68 20.58 7.02
N CYS A 144 -23.47 19.27 6.83
CA CYS A 144 -22.18 18.60 6.76
C CYS A 144 -22.03 17.86 5.43
N HIS A 145 -20.79 17.54 5.09
CA HIS A 145 -20.46 16.58 4.03
C HIS A 145 -19.74 15.37 4.62
N LEU A 146 -20.03 14.20 4.06
CA LEU A 146 -19.22 13.01 4.31
C LEU A 146 -17.91 13.14 3.56
N ASP A 147 -16.83 12.76 4.22
CA ASP A 147 -15.49 12.81 3.66
C ASP A 147 -14.71 11.54 4.04
N ILE A 148 -13.72 11.20 3.22
CA ILE A 148 -12.80 10.09 3.47
C ILE A 148 -11.51 10.69 4.00
N VAL A 149 -11.29 10.53 5.30
CA VAL A 149 -10.09 11.03 5.97
C VAL A 149 -9.00 9.96 6.02
N PRO A 150 -7.71 10.33 5.88
CA PRO A 150 -6.60 9.39 6.13
C PRO A 150 -6.66 8.84 7.55
N ASN A 151 -6.34 7.55 7.73
CA ASN A 151 -6.14 7.00 9.07
C ASN A 151 -4.93 7.67 9.73
N SER A 152 -5.13 8.30 10.88
CA SER A 152 -4.09 8.97 11.66
C SER A 152 -3.04 7.99 12.21
N ASN A 153 -3.41 6.72 12.36
CA ASN A 153 -2.45 5.62 12.51
C ASN A 153 -2.09 5.14 11.09
N ARG A 154 -0.92 5.54 10.61
CA ARG A 154 -0.37 5.06 9.33
C ARG A 154 -0.24 3.55 9.39
N VAL A 155 -1.16 2.88 8.70
CA VAL A 155 -1.09 1.45 8.50
C VAL A 155 -1.54 1.20 7.08
N ASN A 156 -0.55 0.99 6.22
CA ASN A 156 -0.72 0.52 4.86
C ASN A 156 -1.50 -0.80 4.90
N MET A 157 -2.80 -0.74 4.62
CA MET A 157 -3.56 -1.93 4.30
C MET A 157 -2.97 -2.53 3.02
N ALA A 158 -2.38 -3.72 3.14
CA ALA A 158 -1.98 -4.61 2.07
C ALA A 158 -1.29 -3.92 0.86
N GLY A 159 0.01 -3.62 0.99
CA GLY A 159 0.80 -3.12 -0.13
C GLY A 159 2.16 -2.61 0.29
N HIS A 160 3.07 -3.55 0.55
CA HIS A 160 4.51 -3.35 0.66
C HIS A 160 4.97 -2.55 1.91
N ILE A 161 5.80 -3.23 2.69
CA ILE A 161 6.78 -2.59 3.56
C ILE A 161 7.54 -1.60 2.68
N ILE A 162 7.32 -0.32 2.87
CA ILE A 162 8.22 0.74 2.44
C ILE A 162 9.30 0.76 3.52
N PRO A 163 10.50 0.17 3.31
CA PRO A 163 11.60 0.41 4.23
C PRO A 163 11.91 1.91 4.24
N GLU A 164 12.06 2.51 5.42
CA GLU A 164 12.41 3.93 5.59
C GLU A 164 13.74 4.32 4.91
N ASN A 165 14.54 3.33 4.47
CA ASN A 165 15.65 3.51 3.55
C ASN A 165 15.23 3.16 2.12
N HIS A 166 14.58 4.11 1.44
CA HIS A 166 14.45 4.05 -0.01
C HIS A 166 15.81 4.15 -0.66
N LYS A 167 16.20 3.10 -1.37
CA LYS A 167 17.47 3.07 -2.07
C LYS A 167 17.37 3.85 -3.37
N LYS A 168 18.52 4.37 -3.78
CA LYS A 168 18.69 5.08 -5.04
C LYS A 168 19.45 4.15 -5.97
N TRP A 169 18.87 3.83 -7.10
CA TRP A 169 19.42 2.87 -8.04
C TRP A 169 19.72 3.53 -9.38
N LEU A 170 20.72 3.02 -10.07
CA LEU A 170 21.03 3.35 -11.44
C LEU A 170 20.79 2.12 -12.32
N ILE A 171 20.01 2.30 -13.37
CA ILE A 171 19.83 1.32 -14.44
C ILE A 171 20.22 1.92 -15.79
N THR A 172 20.42 1.04 -16.77
CA THR A 172 20.79 1.42 -18.13
C THR A 172 19.64 1.13 -19.08
N ALA A 173 19.27 2.14 -19.88
CA ALA A 173 18.38 2.00 -21.02
C ALA A 173 19.17 2.09 -22.33
N LYS A 174 18.66 1.41 -23.35
CA LYS A 174 19.16 1.47 -24.73
C LYS A 174 18.01 1.81 -25.65
N ARG A 175 18.12 2.94 -26.36
CA ARG A 175 17.15 3.35 -27.38
C ARG A 175 17.04 2.30 -28.50
N SER A 176 18.14 1.61 -28.82
CA SER A 176 18.14 0.53 -29.82
C SER A 176 17.29 -0.68 -29.41
N THR A 177 16.94 -0.81 -28.13
CA THR A 177 16.12 -1.90 -27.60
C THR A 177 14.69 -1.42 -27.35
N PHE A 178 14.53 -0.26 -26.71
CA PHE A 178 13.23 0.28 -26.34
C PHE A 178 13.21 1.81 -26.44
N ARG A 179 12.18 2.36 -27.08
CA ARG A 179 11.99 3.82 -27.28
C ARG A 179 11.42 4.47 -26.02
N LEU A 180 12.21 4.44 -24.94
CA LEU A 180 11.80 4.87 -23.59
C LEU A 180 11.28 6.31 -23.55
N ALA A 181 11.90 7.23 -24.29
CA ALA A 181 11.48 8.63 -24.32
C ALA A 181 10.02 8.80 -24.77
N GLU A 182 9.65 8.12 -25.86
CA GLU A 182 8.29 8.17 -26.43
C GLU A 182 7.28 7.49 -25.50
N CYS A 183 7.67 6.37 -24.88
CA CYS A 183 6.83 5.69 -23.89
C CYS A 183 6.51 6.59 -22.69
N LEU A 184 7.54 7.23 -22.14
CA LEU A 184 7.38 8.12 -20.99
C LEU A 184 6.63 9.41 -21.33
N GLU A 185 6.78 9.94 -22.55
CA GLU A 185 6.00 11.08 -23.03
C GLU A 185 4.50 10.74 -23.13
N LYS A 186 4.18 9.52 -23.61
CA LYS A 186 2.80 9.08 -23.81
C LYS A 186 2.10 8.64 -22.52
N TYR A 187 2.79 7.88 -21.67
CA TYR A 187 2.19 7.20 -20.52
C TYR A 187 2.70 7.68 -19.17
N GLY A 188 3.86 8.34 -19.10
CA GLY A 188 4.47 8.76 -17.82
C GLY A 188 4.92 7.60 -16.93
N GLU A 189 4.90 6.37 -17.43
CA GLU A 189 5.25 5.15 -16.70
C GLU A 189 5.84 4.09 -17.64
N TYR A 190 6.57 3.14 -17.07
CA TYR A 190 7.28 2.10 -17.81
C TYR A 190 7.42 0.83 -16.97
N HIS A 191 7.13 -0.33 -17.56
CA HIS A 191 7.37 -1.64 -16.93
C HIS A 191 8.80 -2.11 -17.17
N TRP A 192 9.61 -2.04 -16.12
CA TRP A 192 11.00 -2.49 -16.18
C TRP A 192 11.13 -3.94 -15.69
N GLN A 193 11.75 -4.78 -16.51
CA GLN A 193 12.01 -6.18 -16.16
C GLN A 193 12.99 -6.27 -14.97
N GLN A 194 12.56 -6.93 -13.90
CA GLN A 194 13.38 -7.10 -12.71
C GLN A 194 14.47 -8.17 -12.95
N SER A 195 15.68 -7.87 -12.48
CA SER A 195 16.81 -8.81 -12.49
C SER A 195 17.01 -9.43 -11.10
N ARG A 196 18.15 -10.13 -10.89
CA ARG A 196 18.52 -10.82 -9.63
C ARG A 196 18.50 -9.92 -8.37
N TYR A 197 18.50 -8.59 -8.53
CA TYR A 197 18.43 -7.62 -7.44
C TYR A 197 17.02 -7.04 -7.32
N ASN A 198 16.43 -7.16 -6.12
CA ASN A 198 15.09 -6.66 -5.84
C ASN A 198 15.15 -5.17 -5.50
N VAL A 199 14.57 -4.35 -6.37
CA VAL A 199 14.11 -3.01 -6.01
C VAL A 199 12.91 -3.14 -5.07
N SER A 200 12.77 -2.18 -4.16
CA SER A 200 11.65 -2.10 -3.21
C SER A 200 10.67 -1.02 -3.63
N LEU A 201 9.44 -1.10 -3.13
CA LEU A 201 8.45 -0.05 -3.35
C LEU A 201 8.97 1.29 -2.82
N GLY A 202 8.79 2.35 -3.61
CA GLY A 202 9.22 3.71 -3.31
C GLY A 202 10.71 3.96 -3.50
N ASP A 203 11.50 2.96 -3.89
CA ASP A 203 12.89 3.21 -4.33
C ASP A 203 12.91 4.18 -5.51
N THR A 204 13.99 4.95 -5.62
CA THR A 204 14.18 5.85 -6.77
C THR A 204 15.11 5.20 -7.78
N ILE A 205 14.68 5.20 -9.04
CA ILE A 205 15.47 4.72 -10.17
C ILE A 205 15.92 5.89 -11.01
N TYR A 206 17.23 6.03 -11.18
CA TYR A 206 17.84 6.89 -12.18
C TYR A 206 18.13 6.06 -13.43
N ILE A 207 17.77 6.58 -14.60
CA ILE A 207 17.97 5.89 -15.88
C ILE A 207 19.06 6.60 -16.68
N TYR A 208 20.17 5.89 -16.88
CA TYR A 208 21.24 6.26 -17.81
C TYR A 208 20.88 5.73 -19.21
N VAL A 209 20.85 6.61 -20.21
CA VAL A 209 20.58 6.25 -21.61
C VAL A 209 21.92 6.10 -22.33
N SER A 210 22.24 4.87 -22.76
CA SER A 210 23.58 4.52 -23.25
C SER A 210 24.00 5.30 -24.48
N GLU A 211 23.09 5.46 -25.44
CA GLU A 211 23.37 6.14 -26.70
C GLU A 211 23.55 7.64 -26.53
N ASP A 212 22.89 8.23 -25.51
CA ASP A 212 23.03 9.64 -25.18
C ASP A 212 24.19 9.90 -24.20
N ARG A 213 24.73 8.83 -23.60
CA ARG A 213 25.76 8.84 -22.56
C ARG A 213 25.43 9.78 -21.41
N GLU A 214 24.20 9.74 -20.91
CA GLU A 214 23.73 10.63 -19.85
C GLU A 214 22.60 10.02 -19.02
N ILE A 215 22.42 10.51 -17.79
CA ILE A 215 21.25 10.21 -16.96
C ILE A 215 20.13 11.19 -17.32
N LYS A 216 18.99 10.66 -17.77
CA LYS A 216 17.87 11.48 -18.29
C LYS A 216 16.62 11.46 -17.40
N TYR A 217 16.37 10.36 -16.70
CA TYR A 217 15.11 10.16 -15.99
C TYR A 217 15.33 9.79 -14.53
N ARG A 218 14.48 10.35 -13.67
CA ARG A 218 14.29 9.95 -12.27
C ARG A 218 12.88 9.37 -12.16
N MET A 219 12.78 8.16 -11.65
CA MET A 219 11.55 7.39 -11.54
C MET A 219 11.34 6.96 -10.09
N THR A 220 10.08 6.71 -9.73
CA THR A 220 9.70 6.06 -8.47
C THR A 220 9.17 4.66 -8.77
N VAL A 221 9.57 3.66 -7.97
CA VAL A 221 9.01 2.30 -8.05
C VAL A 221 7.63 2.29 -7.39
N GLU A 222 6.57 2.03 -8.16
CA GLU A 222 5.18 2.00 -7.67
C GLU A 222 4.58 0.60 -7.56
N ALA A 223 5.17 -0.40 -8.21
CA ALA A 223 4.81 -1.80 -8.03
C ALA A 223 6.02 -2.69 -8.29
N ILE A 224 6.03 -3.87 -7.67
CA ILE A 224 7.07 -4.90 -7.85
C ILE A 224 6.44 -6.27 -8.00
N ASN A 225 7.20 -7.20 -8.60
CA ASN A 225 6.80 -8.58 -8.85
C ASN A 225 5.49 -8.69 -9.66
N VAL A 226 5.23 -7.70 -10.53
CA VAL A 226 4.08 -7.71 -11.43
C VAL A 226 4.35 -8.72 -12.53
N ARG A 227 3.38 -9.61 -12.79
CA ARG A 227 3.47 -10.56 -13.92
C ARG A 227 3.07 -9.86 -15.20
N TYR A 228 3.58 -10.33 -16.33
CA TYR A 228 3.15 -9.84 -17.64
C TYR A 228 1.63 -9.95 -17.77
N ASP A 229 0.96 -8.84 -18.08
CA ASP A 229 -0.49 -8.78 -18.27
C ASP A 229 -0.87 -7.92 -19.47
N GLN A 230 -2.18 -7.88 -19.77
CA GLN A 230 -2.73 -7.15 -20.91
C GLN A 230 -2.42 -5.64 -20.93
N TRP A 231 -2.06 -5.03 -19.79
CA TRP A 231 -1.75 -3.60 -19.72
C TRP A 231 -0.31 -3.30 -20.14
N MET A 232 0.57 -4.28 -20.15
CA MET A 232 1.95 -4.17 -20.68
C MET A 232 1.99 -4.22 -22.21
N VAL A 233 0.94 -4.76 -22.86
CA VAL A 233 0.80 -4.80 -24.33
C VAL A 233 0.89 -3.39 -24.94
N LYS A 234 0.46 -2.35 -24.22
CA LYS A 234 0.58 -0.96 -24.67
C LYS A 234 2.03 -0.54 -24.93
N GLU A 235 3.00 -1.17 -24.26
CA GLU A 235 4.43 -0.86 -24.40
C GLU A 235 5.06 -1.58 -25.59
N GLU A 236 4.37 -2.56 -26.19
CA GLU A 236 4.84 -3.31 -27.37
C GLU A 236 5.18 -2.42 -28.56
N GLU A 237 4.46 -1.30 -28.72
CA GLU A 237 4.69 -0.33 -29.78
C GLU A 237 6.07 0.37 -29.68
N PHE A 238 6.72 0.33 -28.52
CA PHE A 238 8.00 0.99 -28.27
C PHE A 238 9.20 0.04 -28.28
N TRP A 239 8.99 -1.28 -28.28
CA TRP A 239 10.09 -2.22 -28.49
C TRP A 239 10.61 -2.11 -29.92
N VAL A 240 11.91 -1.83 -30.04
CA VAL A 240 12.62 -1.82 -31.33
C VAL A 240 13.06 -3.23 -31.67
N ASP A 241 13.51 -3.97 -30.66
CA ASP A 241 13.89 -5.37 -30.77
C ASP A 241 12.65 -6.27 -30.71
N LYS A 242 12.17 -6.67 -31.89
CA LYS A 242 10.97 -7.51 -32.04
C LYS A 242 11.20 -8.98 -31.70
N GLU A 243 12.45 -9.44 -31.63
CA GLU A 243 12.74 -10.82 -31.22
C GLU A 243 12.39 -11.05 -29.75
N ARG A 244 12.47 -9.98 -28.95
CA ARG A 244 12.04 -9.99 -27.55
C ARG A 244 10.53 -10.20 -27.36
N ILE A 245 9.71 -9.64 -28.25
CA ILE A 245 8.23 -9.69 -28.15
C ILE A 245 7.70 -11.13 -28.21
N ASN A 246 8.44 -12.05 -28.84
CA ASN A 246 8.04 -13.44 -29.01
C ASN A 246 8.56 -14.38 -27.91
N GLN A 247 9.18 -13.86 -26.84
CA GLN A 247 9.70 -14.68 -25.74
C GLN A 247 8.57 -15.04 -24.76
N ASP A 248 8.64 -16.24 -24.18
CA ASP A 248 7.74 -16.63 -23.09
C ASP A 248 8.13 -15.87 -21.83
N GLU A 249 7.33 -14.85 -21.49
CA GLU A 249 7.53 -13.98 -20.33
C GLU A 249 6.60 -14.32 -19.15
N SER A 250 5.92 -15.48 -19.18
CA SER A 250 4.93 -15.87 -18.17
C SER A 250 5.46 -15.89 -16.73
N GLU A 251 6.75 -16.21 -16.55
CA GLU A 251 7.43 -16.22 -15.25
C GLU A 251 8.29 -14.97 -15.00
N VAL A 252 8.33 -14.03 -15.95
CA VAL A 252 9.09 -12.78 -15.82
C VAL A 252 8.35 -11.82 -14.89
N LYS A 253 9.14 -11.14 -14.06
CA LYS A 253 8.64 -10.17 -13.08
C LYS A 253 9.04 -8.76 -13.46
N TYR A 254 8.09 -7.86 -13.35
CA TYR A 254 8.22 -6.46 -13.70
C TYR A 254 8.04 -5.56 -12.49
N ALA A 255 8.75 -4.44 -12.51
CA ALA A 255 8.51 -3.31 -11.63
C ALA A 255 7.87 -2.19 -12.45
N LEU A 256 6.80 -1.59 -11.92
CA LEU A 256 6.20 -0.39 -12.51
C LEU A 256 7.00 0.83 -12.04
N LEU A 257 7.60 1.54 -12.99
CA LEU A 257 8.34 2.77 -12.75
C LEU A 257 7.49 3.96 -13.22
N ARG A 258 7.15 4.88 -12.31
CA ARG A 258 6.49 6.15 -12.68
C ARG A 258 7.51 7.27 -12.82
N LEU A 259 7.40 8.05 -13.89
CA LEU A 259 8.26 9.20 -14.13
C LEU A 259 8.03 10.26 -13.05
N GLU A 260 9.11 10.64 -12.36
CA GLU A 260 9.08 11.70 -11.37
C GLU A 260 9.67 12.99 -11.94
N ALA A 261 10.81 12.88 -12.65
CA ALA A 261 11.47 14.02 -13.28
C ALA A 261 12.32 13.64 -14.49
N THR A 262 12.42 14.56 -15.45
CA THR A 262 13.38 14.52 -16.55
C THR A 262 14.49 15.53 -16.29
N SER A 263 15.75 15.12 -16.44
CA SER A 263 16.91 15.98 -16.29
C SER A 263 16.86 17.12 -17.32
N LYS A 264 16.94 18.37 -16.84
CA LYS A 264 17.01 19.58 -17.68
C LYS A 264 18.35 20.29 -17.60
N SER A 265 19.28 19.78 -16.80
CA SER A 265 20.52 20.50 -16.49
C SER A 265 21.58 20.43 -17.59
N GLY A 266 21.51 19.43 -18.48
CA GLY A 266 22.58 19.12 -19.44
C GLY A 266 23.92 18.72 -18.78
N LYS A 267 23.93 18.51 -17.45
CA LYS A 267 25.15 18.28 -16.65
C LYS A 267 25.31 16.83 -16.21
N LEU A 268 24.32 15.99 -16.45
CA LEU A 268 24.35 14.56 -16.11
C LEU A 268 24.92 13.69 -17.24
N THR A 269 25.87 14.24 -18.01
CA THR A 269 26.61 13.53 -19.04
C THR A 269 27.67 12.62 -18.42
N GLU A 270 28.03 11.53 -19.10
CA GLU A 270 29.04 10.58 -18.66
C GLU A 270 30.36 11.25 -18.30
N GLU A 271 30.81 12.21 -19.12
CA GLU A 271 32.04 12.97 -18.87
C GLU A 271 32.02 13.63 -17.48
N ASN A 272 30.89 14.23 -17.09
CA ASN A 272 30.77 14.87 -15.78
C ASN A 272 30.53 13.85 -14.67
N LEU A 273 29.75 12.79 -14.92
CA LEU A 273 29.54 11.73 -13.95
C LEU A 273 30.86 11.04 -13.57
N THR A 274 31.76 10.83 -14.54
CA THR A 274 33.07 10.20 -14.29
C THR A 274 33.96 11.04 -13.38
N LYS A 275 33.85 12.37 -13.43
CA LYS A 275 34.53 13.28 -12.48
C LYS A 275 34.05 13.09 -11.03
N HIS A 276 32.88 12.48 -10.83
CA HIS A 276 32.25 12.23 -9.53
C HIS A 276 32.10 10.74 -9.21
N GLY A 277 32.94 9.87 -9.79
CA GLY A 277 33.01 8.45 -9.41
C GLY A 277 32.19 7.48 -10.27
N PHE A 278 31.61 7.93 -11.39
CA PHE A 278 31.02 7.03 -12.36
C PHE A 278 32.08 6.31 -13.21
N LEU A 279 32.17 4.99 -13.05
CA LEU A 279 33.14 4.17 -13.79
C LEU A 279 32.63 3.73 -15.17
N ARG A 280 31.41 3.20 -15.22
CA ARG A 280 30.75 2.72 -16.44
C ARG A 280 29.26 2.48 -16.19
N ALA A 281 28.49 2.45 -17.28
CA ALA A 281 27.08 2.07 -17.24
C ALA A 281 26.91 0.64 -16.69
N PRO A 282 25.96 0.40 -15.77
CA PRO A 282 25.74 -0.93 -15.22
C PRO A 282 25.08 -1.86 -16.25
N GLN A 283 25.46 -3.14 -16.25
CA GLN A 283 24.78 -4.18 -17.05
C GLN A 283 23.48 -4.69 -16.38
N GLY A 284 23.20 -4.23 -15.16
CA GLY A 284 21.96 -4.49 -14.42
C GLY A 284 21.66 -3.29 -13.51
N THR A 285 21.26 -3.55 -12.28
CA THR A 285 21.03 -2.49 -11.29
C THR A 285 22.31 -2.18 -10.51
N LYS A 286 22.61 -0.89 -10.30
CA LYS A 286 23.69 -0.43 -9.40
C LYS A 286 23.12 0.46 -8.31
N GLU A 287 23.40 0.17 -7.04
CA GLU A 287 23.07 1.09 -5.95
C GLU A 287 23.94 2.36 -6.08
N LEU A 288 23.31 3.52 -5.93
CA LEU A 288 23.97 4.81 -5.91
C LEU A 288 24.15 5.26 -4.46
N ASP A 289 25.37 5.69 -4.17
CA ASP A 289 25.77 6.22 -2.87
C ASP A 289 26.83 7.32 -3.04
N GLY A 290 27.22 7.92 -1.91
CA GLY A 290 28.37 8.82 -1.82
C GLY A 290 28.29 10.05 -2.72
N GLU A 291 29.46 10.48 -3.22
CA GLU A 291 29.62 11.71 -4.01
C GLU A 291 28.82 11.68 -5.32
N LEU A 292 28.77 10.52 -5.99
CA LEU A 292 28.05 10.36 -7.25
C LEU A 292 26.56 10.64 -7.07
N LEU A 293 25.95 10.08 -6.01
CA LEU A 293 24.54 10.31 -5.71
C LEU A 293 24.27 11.79 -5.42
N ILE A 294 25.09 12.42 -4.56
CA ILE A 294 24.95 13.83 -4.21
C ILE A 294 25.05 14.73 -5.46
N TYR A 295 25.96 14.38 -6.39
CA TYR A 295 26.11 15.10 -7.65
C TYR A 295 24.84 15.02 -8.49
N ILE A 296 24.29 13.81 -8.65
CA ILE A 296 23.08 13.52 -9.43
C ILE A 296 21.89 14.28 -8.87
N GLU A 297 21.61 14.15 -7.57
CA GLU A 297 20.42 14.73 -6.93
C GLU A 297 20.35 16.25 -7.05
N ARG A 298 21.50 16.94 -7.00
CA ARG A 298 21.57 18.40 -7.13
C ARG A 298 21.28 18.93 -8.55
N ARG A 299 21.12 18.05 -9.55
CA ARG A 299 21.10 18.40 -10.98
C ARG A 299 19.88 17.85 -11.73
N PHE A 300 18.93 17.29 -10.98
CA PHE A 300 17.60 16.94 -11.45
C PHE A 300 16.62 18.08 -11.21
#